data_AF-A0A3N5SIL2-F1
#
_entry.id   AF-A0A3N5SIL2-F1
#
_cell.length_a   1.000
_cell.length_b   1.000
_cell.length_c   1.000
_cell.angle_alpha   90.00
_cell.angle_beta   90.00
_cell.angle_gamma   90.00
#
_symmetry.space_group_name_H-M   'P 1'
#
loop_
_entity.id
_entity.type
_entity.pdbx_description
1 polymer ?
#
loop_
_entity_poly.entity_id
_entity_poly.type
_entity_poly.pdbx_seq_one_letter_code
_entity_poly.pdbx_strand_id
1 'polypeptide(L)'
;MNKIIVLLAATTIALGALCAIQLKRNAQVQRQLTALTAQLESKNAEAEDLIAARQHAEQQRAELLQTADQLAAQLRQPQVAEVAAPVTNAPEVAASTNSQPSGLGDVIGKMMSDPDTKKFIRDQQRAMMDQLYKPLIKQLGLTPEQAAGFKDLLADNMMKGAEKAGSLFGGASQTNRAELTAAMAADQKAFDDQVKDFLGEDRYSSFKDYQETVGDRAQLNMYRQQNDAGEYPLNDLQIEQLLAAVKEEKRNVSATMGATFFGADQQQAAMDAMLSEENADKLIQSQEIVNERVFQRARSILSPDQLQAYAGFQTNQLQMMRVGMTMIRKMMGPSQSTTAVQPNP
;
A
#
# COMPACT_ATOMS: atom_id res chain seq x y z
N MET A 1 40.96 -49.23 15.14
CA MET A 1 40.43 -49.38 13.77
C MET A 1 38.91 -49.10 13.66
N ASN A 2 38.06 -49.64 14.54
CA ASN A 2 36.59 -49.45 14.45
C ASN A 2 36.07 -48.00 14.54
N LYS A 3 36.74 -47.09 15.28
CA LYS A 3 36.24 -45.71 15.46
C LYS A 3 36.36 -44.85 14.19
N ILE A 4 37.35 -45.12 13.33
CA ILE A 4 37.57 -44.36 12.08
C ILE A 4 36.53 -44.76 11.02
N ILE A 5 36.16 -46.04 10.97
CA ILE A 5 35.15 -46.57 10.03
C ILE A 5 33.75 -46.03 10.36
N VAL A 6 33.40 -45.95 11.65
CA VAL A 6 32.12 -45.38 12.08
C VAL A 6 32.01 -43.89 11.77
N LEU A 7 33.12 -43.14 11.92
CA LEU A 7 33.14 -41.70 11.65
C LEU A 7 33.08 -41.40 10.14
N LEU A 8 33.71 -42.23 9.30
CA LEU A 8 33.61 -42.16 7.83
C LEU A 8 32.22 -42.54 7.30
N ALA A 9 31.55 -43.53 7.92
CA ALA A 9 30.18 -43.91 7.56
C ALA A 9 29.16 -42.83 7.94
N ALA A 10 29.34 -42.16 9.09
CA ALA A 10 28.45 -41.08 9.52
C ALA A 10 28.54 -39.84 8.61
N THR A 11 29.75 -39.49 8.13
CA THR A 11 29.93 -38.33 7.24
C THR A 11 29.38 -38.57 5.84
N THR A 12 29.47 -39.79 5.30
CA THR A 12 28.88 -40.13 4.00
C THR A 12 27.35 -40.12 4.03
N ILE A 13 26.72 -40.57 5.13
CA ILE A 13 25.27 -40.50 5.30
C ILE A 13 24.80 -39.04 5.42
N ALA A 14 25.52 -38.19 6.15
CA ALA A 14 25.20 -36.76 6.28
C ALA A 14 25.30 -36.01 4.93
N LEU A 15 26.33 -36.31 4.13
CA LEU A 15 26.50 -35.77 2.78
C LEU A 15 25.38 -36.24 1.83
N GLY A 16 24.98 -37.51 1.91
CA GLY A 16 23.86 -38.05 1.13
C GLY A 16 22.52 -37.37 1.46
N ALA A 17 22.25 -37.12 2.74
CA ALA A 17 21.06 -36.41 3.18
C ALA A 17 21.04 -34.95 2.70
N LEU A 18 22.19 -34.25 2.76
CA LEU A 18 22.31 -32.87 2.27
C LEU A 18 22.11 -32.77 0.74
N CYS A 19 22.66 -33.72 -0.02
CA CYS A 19 22.42 -33.80 -1.47
C CYS A 19 20.95 -34.05 -1.81
N ALA A 20 20.28 -34.95 -1.08
CA ALA A 20 18.85 -35.22 -1.27
C ALA A 20 17.98 -34.00 -0.96
N ILE A 21 18.32 -33.22 0.07
CA ILE A 21 17.62 -31.99 0.43
C ILE A 21 17.85 -30.91 -0.64
N GLN A 22 19.07 -30.75 -1.15
CA GLN A 22 19.35 -29.81 -2.25
C GLN A 22 18.59 -30.16 -3.53
N LEU A 23 18.53 -31.44 -3.90
CA LEU A 23 17.78 -31.89 -5.07
C LEU A 23 16.28 -31.62 -4.94
N LYS A 24 15.70 -31.84 -3.76
CA LYS A 24 14.30 -31.49 -3.49
C LYS A 24 14.05 -29.98 -3.57
N ARG A 25 14.95 -29.16 -3.01
CA ARG A 25 14.85 -27.69 -3.10
C ARG A 25 14.93 -27.20 -4.55
N ASN A 26 15.85 -27.73 -5.36
CA ASN A 26 15.98 -27.36 -6.77
C ASN A 26 14.73 -27.75 -7.58
N ALA A 27 14.19 -28.95 -7.35
CA ALA A 27 12.95 -29.38 -7.99
C ALA A 27 11.75 -28.51 -7.58
N GLN A 28 11.71 -28.05 -6.33
CA GLN A 28 10.65 -27.17 -5.83
C GLN A 28 10.76 -25.75 -6.44
N VAL A 29 11.96 -25.20 -6.56
CA VAL A 29 12.21 -23.90 -7.22
C VAL A 29 11.85 -23.96 -8.71
N GLN A 30 12.21 -25.05 -9.41
CA GLN A 30 11.81 -25.23 -10.81
C GLN A 30 10.29 -25.31 -10.97
N ARG A 31 9.59 -26.02 -10.08
CA ARG A 31 8.12 -26.07 -10.09
C ARG A 31 7.50 -24.69 -9.86
N GLN A 32 8.07 -23.90 -8.95
CA GLN A 32 7.61 -22.53 -8.69
C GLN A 32 7.83 -21.62 -9.90
N LEU A 33 8.97 -21.74 -10.60
CA LEU A 33 9.22 -20.99 -11.83
C LEU A 33 8.21 -21.36 -12.92
N THR A 34 7.95 -22.65 -13.16
CA THR A 34 6.96 -23.06 -14.16
C THR A 34 5.55 -22.60 -13.80
N ALA A 35 5.17 -22.70 -12.53
CA ALA A 35 3.86 -22.20 -12.06
C ALA A 35 3.74 -20.68 -12.20
N LEU A 36 4.81 -19.93 -11.90
CA LEU A 36 4.83 -18.48 -12.02
C LEU A 36 4.79 -18.02 -13.48
N THR A 37 5.51 -18.71 -14.38
CA THR A 37 5.44 -18.46 -15.82
C THR A 37 4.02 -18.69 -16.35
N ALA A 38 3.40 -19.82 -15.98
CA ALA A 38 2.01 -20.10 -16.38
C ALA A 38 1.02 -19.07 -15.81
N GLN A 39 1.25 -18.58 -14.59
CA GLN A 39 0.44 -17.53 -13.99
C GLN A 39 0.62 -16.18 -14.70
N LEU A 40 1.84 -15.85 -15.13
CA LEU A 40 2.14 -14.66 -15.92
C LEU A 40 1.45 -14.71 -17.29
N GLU A 41 1.51 -15.86 -17.97
CA GLU A 41 0.82 -16.06 -19.26
C GLU A 41 -0.70 -15.94 -19.10
N SER A 42 -1.27 -16.55 -18.05
CA SER A 42 -2.70 -16.44 -17.74
C SER A 42 -3.12 -15.00 -17.45
N LYS A 43 -2.33 -14.25 -16.70
CA LYS A 43 -2.62 -12.85 -16.38
C LYS A 43 -2.45 -11.94 -17.59
N ASN A 44 -1.51 -12.25 -18.48
CA ASN A 44 -1.34 -11.51 -19.72
C ASN A 44 -2.52 -11.72 -20.67
N ALA A 45 -3.02 -12.95 -20.78
CA ALA A 45 -4.23 -13.25 -21.55
C ALA A 45 -5.47 -12.53 -20.98
N GLU A 46 -5.65 -12.53 -19.66
CA GLU A 46 -6.73 -11.79 -19.00
C GLU A 46 -6.65 -10.28 -19.26
N ALA A 47 -5.43 -9.71 -19.27
CA ALA A 47 -5.21 -8.31 -19.58
C ALA A 47 -5.56 -7.97 -21.05
N GLU A 48 -5.21 -8.84 -21.99
CA GLU A 48 -5.57 -8.69 -23.41
C GLU A 48 -7.08 -8.74 -23.61
N ASP A 49 -7.78 -9.68 -22.95
CA ASP A 49 -9.25 -9.78 -23.00
C ASP A 49 -9.92 -8.53 -22.42
N LEU A 50 -9.41 -7.99 -21.30
CA LEU A 50 -9.92 -6.75 -20.71
C LEU A 50 -9.70 -5.53 -21.62
N ILE A 51 -8.56 -5.47 -22.32
CA ILE A 51 -8.28 -4.41 -23.30
C ILE A 51 -9.26 -4.52 -24.47
N ALA A 52 -9.48 -5.72 -25.01
CA ALA A 52 -10.43 -5.95 -26.09
C ALA A 52 -11.87 -5.60 -25.67
N ALA A 53 -12.29 -6.01 -24.48
CA ALA A 53 -13.60 -5.68 -23.92
C ALA A 53 -13.79 -4.17 -23.73
N ARG A 54 -12.75 -3.48 -23.26
CA ARG A 54 -12.77 -2.01 -23.12
C ARG A 54 -12.89 -1.31 -24.47
N GLN A 55 -12.13 -1.74 -25.46
CA GLN A 55 -12.22 -1.19 -26.82
C GLN A 55 -13.61 -1.40 -27.42
N HIS A 56 -14.21 -2.57 -27.21
CA HIS A 56 -15.58 -2.86 -27.64
C HIS A 56 -16.60 -1.94 -26.95
N ALA A 57 -16.47 -1.72 -25.64
CA ALA A 57 -17.33 -0.80 -24.90
C ALA A 57 -17.17 0.66 -25.37
N GLU A 58 -15.95 1.09 -25.70
CA GLU A 58 -15.68 2.43 -26.25
C GLU A 58 -16.30 2.60 -27.65
N GLN A 59 -16.24 1.58 -28.50
CA GLN A 59 -16.91 1.57 -29.82
C GLN A 59 -18.43 1.67 -29.69
N GLN A 60 -19.04 0.86 -28.83
CA GLN A 60 -20.48 0.93 -28.54
C GLN A 60 -20.90 2.32 -28.05
N ARG A 61 -20.06 2.95 -27.24
CA ARG A 61 -20.32 4.30 -26.72
C ARG A 61 -20.23 5.35 -27.82
N ALA A 62 -19.29 5.22 -28.75
CA ALA A 62 -19.18 6.10 -29.92
C ALA A 62 -20.38 5.95 -30.87
N GLU A 63 -20.86 4.73 -31.09
CA GLU A 63 -22.05 4.47 -31.91
C GLU A 63 -23.32 5.05 -31.27
N LEU A 64 -23.48 4.93 -29.95
CA LEU A 64 -24.61 5.52 -29.22
C LEU A 64 -24.59 7.05 -29.30
N LEU A 65 -23.42 7.68 -29.19
CA LEU A 65 -23.27 9.13 -29.34
C LEU A 65 -23.61 9.59 -30.77
N GLN A 66 -23.14 8.88 -31.79
CA GLN A 66 -23.51 9.17 -33.18
C GLN A 66 -25.03 9.05 -33.41
N THR A 67 -25.66 8.03 -32.84
CA THR A 67 -27.10 7.84 -32.92
C THR A 67 -27.85 8.97 -32.23
N ALA A 68 -27.39 9.40 -31.04
CA ALA A 68 -27.95 10.53 -30.32
C ALA A 68 -27.83 11.85 -31.10
N ASP A 69 -26.67 12.09 -31.73
CA ASP A 69 -26.44 13.27 -32.58
C ASP A 69 -27.33 13.25 -33.83
N GLN A 70 -27.53 12.09 -34.45
CA GLN A 70 -28.45 11.93 -35.58
C GLN A 70 -29.91 12.19 -35.17
N LEU A 71 -30.33 11.71 -33.99
CA LEU A 71 -31.66 11.98 -33.46
C LEU A 71 -31.85 13.47 -33.13
N ALA A 72 -30.84 14.09 -32.53
CA ALA A 72 -30.83 15.52 -32.25
C ALA A 72 -30.84 16.37 -33.54
N ALA A 73 -30.16 15.91 -34.60
CA ALA A 73 -30.20 16.54 -35.91
C ALA A 73 -31.56 16.38 -36.61
N GLN A 74 -32.23 15.23 -36.47
CA GLN A 74 -33.60 15.02 -36.95
C GLN A 74 -34.61 15.91 -36.22
N LEU A 75 -34.46 16.07 -34.90
CA LEU A 75 -35.28 16.99 -34.09
C LEU A 75 -34.99 18.47 -34.38
N ARG A 76 -33.82 18.79 -34.95
CA ARG A 76 -33.42 20.13 -35.38
C ARG A 76 -33.75 20.44 -36.84
N GLN A 77 -34.34 19.52 -37.60
CA GLN A 77 -34.93 19.89 -38.88
C GLN A 77 -36.15 20.79 -38.65
N PRO A 78 -36.21 21.97 -39.28
CA PRO A 78 -37.22 22.97 -38.96
C PRO A 78 -38.61 22.52 -39.42
N GLN A 79 -39.56 22.49 -38.49
CA GLN A 79 -40.95 22.84 -38.81
C GLN A 79 -40.93 24.27 -39.35
N VAL A 80 -40.82 24.39 -40.67
CA VAL A 80 -41.01 25.65 -41.39
C VAL A 80 -42.51 25.95 -41.41
N ALA A 81 -42.96 26.70 -40.40
CA ALA A 81 -44.09 27.61 -40.53
C ALA A 81 -43.95 28.73 -39.47
N GLU A 82 -43.32 29.81 -39.92
CA GLU A 82 -43.77 31.19 -39.71
C GLU A 82 -43.78 31.72 -38.26
N VAL A 83 -42.81 32.58 -37.92
CA VAL A 83 -43.00 34.02 -37.67
C VAL A 83 -41.61 34.70 -37.60
N ALA A 84 -41.57 35.92 -38.12
CA ALA A 84 -40.44 36.76 -38.51
C ALA A 84 -39.44 37.20 -37.39
N ALA A 85 -38.24 37.53 -37.88
CA ALA A 85 -37.04 38.12 -37.25
C ALA A 85 -37.26 39.56 -36.68
N PRO A 86 -36.28 40.28 -36.05
CA PRO A 86 -34.82 40.04 -36.04
C PRO A 86 -34.02 40.28 -34.73
N VAL A 87 -32.78 39.76 -34.82
CA VAL A 87 -31.54 39.83 -34.03
C VAL A 87 -31.30 41.04 -33.09
N THR A 88 -30.81 40.77 -31.87
CA THR A 88 -29.70 41.53 -31.22
C THR A 88 -29.13 40.80 -29.97
N ASN A 89 -27.88 40.35 -30.10
CA ASN A 89 -26.82 40.12 -29.11
C ASN A 89 -27.15 39.62 -27.68
N ALA A 90 -26.95 38.33 -27.45
CA ALA A 90 -26.72 37.74 -26.13
C ALA A 90 -25.22 37.48 -25.89
N PRO A 91 -24.71 37.59 -24.65
CA PRO A 91 -23.30 37.36 -24.34
C PRO A 91 -22.90 35.89 -24.51
N GLU A 92 -21.73 35.72 -25.09
CA GLU A 92 -20.95 34.51 -25.30
C GLU A 92 -20.76 33.74 -23.98
N VAL A 93 -21.55 32.69 -23.77
CA VAL A 93 -21.25 31.67 -22.77
C VAL A 93 -20.12 30.84 -23.35
N ALA A 94 -18.91 31.14 -22.90
CA ALA A 94 -17.70 30.42 -23.22
C ALA A 94 -17.94 28.90 -23.14
N ALA A 95 -17.71 28.25 -24.29
CA ALA A 95 -17.64 26.82 -24.40
C ALA A 95 -16.68 26.29 -23.33
N SER A 96 -17.22 25.52 -22.38
CA SER A 96 -16.42 24.73 -21.46
C SER A 96 -15.61 23.75 -22.31
N THR A 97 -14.31 24.02 -22.34
CA THR A 97 -13.30 23.26 -23.05
C THR A 97 -13.39 21.78 -22.69
N ASN A 98 -13.48 20.96 -23.75
CA ASN A 98 -13.18 19.53 -23.72
C ASN A 98 -11.90 19.29 -22.91
N SER A 99 -12.05 18.88 -21.66
CA SER A 99 -10.97 18.29 -20.89
C SER A 99 -11.01 16.79 -21.16
N GLN A 100 -10.30 16.36 -22.20
CA GLN A 100 -9.98 14.94 -22.36
C GLN A 100 -9.33 14.48 -21.04
N PRO A 101 -9.81 13.39 -20.40
CA PRO A 101 -9.23 12.94 -19.14
C PRO A 101 -7.78 12.53 -19.40
N SER A 102 -6.86 13.34 -18.88
CA SER A 102 -5.44 13.16 -19.09
C SER A 102 -4.91 12.31 -17.94
N GLY A 103 -4.98 11.00 -18.13
CA GLY A 103 -4.33 10.01 -17.26
C GLY A 103 -5.16 9.51 -16.07
N LEU A 104 -4.61 8.49 -15.39
CA LEU A 104 -5.19 7.82 -14.22
C LEU A 104 -5.54 8.81 -13.08
N GLY A 105 -4.76 9.89 -12.94
CA GLY A 105 -4.93 10.92 -11.90
C GLY A 105 -6.22 11.73 -12.03
N ASP A 106 -6.60 12.14 -13.25
CA ASP A 106 -7.83 12.90 -13.49
C ASP A 106 -9.10 12.06 -13.24
N VAL A 107 -9.04 10.77 -13.55
CA VAL A 107 -10.14 9.82 -13.30
C VAL A 107 -10.31 9.58 -11.79
N ILE A 108 -9.20 9.41 -11.06
CA ILE A 108 -9.21 9.30 -9.60
C ILE A 108 -9.69 10.60 -8.96
N GLY A 109 -9.23 11.77 -9.44
CA GLY A 109 -9.63 13.08 -8.94
C GLY A 109 -11.13 13.37 -9.13
N LYS A 110 -11.70 13.00 -10.28
CA LYS A 110 -13.16 13.09 -10.54
C LYS A 110 -13.95 12.15 -9.64
N MET A 111 -13.48 10.91 -9.47
CA MET A 111 -14.10 9.93 -8.57
C MET A 111 -14.04 10.39 -7.10
N MET A 112 -12.91 10.95 -6.65
CA MET A 112 -12.80 11.51 -5.30
C MET A 112 -13.59 12.80 -5.10
N SER A 113 -14.08 13.46 -6.16
CA SER A 113 -14.92 14.66 -6.04
C SER A 113 -16.42 14.34 -5.95
N ASP A 114 -16.81 13.12 -6.30
CA ASP A 114 -18.18 12.63 -6.20
C ASP A 114 -18.54 12.32 -4.71
N PRO A 115 -19.59 12.95 -4.15
CA PRO A 115 -19.98 12.75 -2.75
C PRO A 115 -20.36 11.30 -2.41
N ASP A 116 -20.95 10.54 -3.34
CA ASP A 116 -21.33 9.15 -3.10
C ASP A 116 -20.09 8.26 -3.01
N THR A 117 -19.11 8.50 -3.89
CA THR A 117 -17.82 7.82 -3.83
C THR A 117 -17.04 8.19 -2.56
N LYS A 118 -17.00 9.47 -2.16
CA LYS A 118 -16.40 9.88 -0.88
C LYS A 118 -17.04 9.15 0.31
N LYS A 119 -18.37 9.05 0.32
CA LYS A 119 -19.10 8.33 1.36
C LYS A 119 -18.75 6.84 1.38
N PHE A 120 -18.73 6.20 0.22
CA PHE A 120 -18.31 4.79 0.10
C PHE A 120 -16.88 4.55 0.61
N ILE A 121 -15.92 5.41 0.23
CA ILE A 121 -14.54 5.35 0.71
C ILE A 121 -14.50 5.51 2.23
N ARG A 122 -15.22 6.49 2.78
CA ARG A 122 -15.29 6.72 4.23
C ARG A 122 -15.85 5.49 4.96
N ASP A 123 -16.92 4.88 4.44
CA ASP A 123 -17.52 3.68 5.01
C ASP A 123 -16.55 2.49 4.99
N GLN A 124 -15.81 2.31 3.88
CA GLN A 124 -14.75 1.30 3.77
C GLN A 124 -13.61 1.55 4.77
N GLN A 125 -13.15 2.79 4.89
CA GLN A 125 -12.11 3.17 5.85
C GLN A 125 -12.58 2.93 7.30
N ARG A 126 -13.85 3.24 7.61
CA ARG A 126 -14.44 2.97 8.92
C ARG A 126 -14.46 1.47 9.24
N ALA A 127 -14.79 0.62 8.27
CA ALA A 127 -14.73 -0.83 8.43
C ALA A 127 -13.29 -1.32 8.67
N MET A 128 -12.31 -0.76 7.95
CA MET A 128 -10.89 -1.04 8.19
C MET A 128 -10.47 -0.61 9.60
N MET A 129 -10.87 0.57 10.06
CA MET A 129 -10.59 1.05 11.42
C MET A 129 -11.27 0.16 12.47
N ASP A 130 -12.47 -0.34 12.20
CA ASP A 130 -13.14 -1.28 13.09
C ASP A 130 -12.31 -2.55 13.27
N GLN A 131 -11.88 -3.17 12.17
CA GLN A 131 -11.05 -4.38 12.26
C GLN A 131 -9.71 -4.11 12.95
N LEU A 132 -9.06 -2.99 12.61
CA LEU A 132 -7.72 -2.69 13.07
C LEU A 132 -7.67 -2.25 14.53
N TYR A 133 -8.64 -1.46 14.99
CA TYR A 133 -8.65 -0.86 16.34
C TYR A 133 -9.61 -1.55 17.33
N LYS A 134 -10.40 -2.55 16.90
CA LYS A 134 -11.26 -3.32 17.81
C LYS A 134 -10.53 -3.86 19.07
N PRO A 135 -9.28 -4.37 18.99
CA PRO A 135 -8.54 -4.76 20.19
C PRO A 135 -8.29 -3.58 21.13
N LEU A 136 -7.89 -2.42 20.60
CA LEU A 136 -7.65 -1.22 21.40
C LEU A 136 -8.95 -0.70 22.04
N ILE A 137 -10.04 -0.64 21.29
CA ILE A 137 -11.35 -0.19 21.78
C ILE A 137 -11.79 -1.02 22.99
N LYS A 138 -11.59 -2.35 22.92
CA LYS A 138 -11.84 -3.26 24.05
C LYS A 138 -10.91 -2.98 25.24
N GLN A 139 -9.61 -2.81 24.99
CA GLN A 139 -8.62 -2.51 26.03
C GLN A 139 -8.90 -1.18 26.75
N LEU A 140 -9.32 -0.16 26.01
CA LEU A 140 -9.66 1.16 26.54
C LEU A 140 -11.02 1.20 27.25
N GLY A 141 -11.82 0.14 27.13
CA GLY A 141 -13.16 0.06 27.72
C GLY A 141 -14.11 1.13 27.18
N LEU A 142 -14.00 1.49 25.90
CA LEU A 142 -14.87 2.51 25.30
C LEU A 142 -16.30 1.97 25.15
N THR A 143 -17.28 2.81 25.49
CA THR A 143 -18.69 2.56 25.16
C THR A 143 -18.91 2.50 23.64
N PRO A 144 -19.99 1.90 23.13
CA PRO A 144 -20.28 1.88 21.69
C PRO A 144 -20.26 3.27 21.05
N GLU A 145 -20.78 4.28 21.75
CA GLU A 145 -20.82 5.67 21.30
C GLU A 145 -19.41 6.28 21.26
N GLN A 146 -18.60 6.06 22.30
CA GLN A 146 -17.19 6.49 22.32
C GLN A 146 -16.35 5.79 21.26
N ALA A 147 -16.57 4.48 21.05
CA ALA A 147 -15.91 3.71 20.02
C ALA A 147 -16.26 4.22 18.61
N ALA A 148 -17.53 4.61 18.40
CA ALA A 148 -17.97 5.19 17.14
C ALA A 148 -17.26 6.53 16.88
N GLY A 149 -17.28 7.45 17.85
CA GLY A 149 -16.61 8.76 17.75
C GLY A 149 -15.09 8.64 17.58
N PHE A 150 -14.46 7.71 18.30
CA PHE A 150 -13.03 7.44 18.17
C PHE A 150 -12.68 6.95 16.75
N LYS A 151 -13.44 5.99 16.21
CA LYS A 151 -13.22 5.49 14.84
C LYS A 151 -13.45 6.57 13.77
N ASP A 152 -14.43 7.45 13.98
CA ASP A 152 -14.68 8.58 13.08
C ASP A 152 -13.49 9.55 13.08
N LEU A 153 -12.95 9.87 14.25
CA LEU A 153 -11.75 10.71 14.41
C LEU A 153 -10.53 10.10 13.68
N LEU A 154 -10.32 8.77 13.79
CA LEU A 154 -9.23 8.08 13.09
C LEU A 154 -9.40 8.10 11.57
N ALA A 155 -10.61 7.83 11.08
CA ALA A 155 -10.92 7.84 9.66
C ALA A 155 -10.77 9.24 9.05
N ASP A 156 -11.24 10.28 9.74
CA ASP A 156 -11.09 11.67 9.31
C ASP A 156 -9.63 12.09 9.20
N ASN A 157 -8.78 11.68 10.16
CA ASN A 157 -7.35 11.94 10.08
C ASN A 157 -6.70 11.23 8.88
N MET A 158 -7.07 9.99 8.61
CA MET A 158 -6.55 9.25 7.45
C MET A 158 -6.96 9.90 6.13
N MET A 159 -8.21 10.37 5.99
CA MET A 159 -8.65 11.10 4.80
C MET A 159 -7.88 12.39 4.59
N LYS A 160 -7.70 13.20 5.64
CA LYS A 160 -6.89 14.43 5.58
C LYS A 160 -5.46 14.14 5.13
N GLY A 161 -4.86 13.06 5.66
CA GLY A 161 -3.54 12.61 5.24
C GLY A 161 -3.48 12.21 3.76
N ALA A 162 -4.49 11.48 3.27
CA ALA A 162 -4.57 11.05 1.88
C ALA A 162 -4.76 12.23 0.89
N GLU A 163 -5.61 13.19 1.22
CA GLU A 163 -5.80 14.42 0.42
C GLU A 163 -4.49 15.20 0.29
N LYS A 164 -3.76 15.34 1.41
CA LYS A 164 -2.45 16.00 1.43
C LYS A 164 -1.42 15.21 0.63
N ALA A 165 -1.33 13.89 0.80
CA ALA A 165 -0.42 13.05 0.02
C ALA A 165 -0.68 13.15 -1.49
N GLY A 166 -1.95 13.15 -1.92
CA GLY A 166 -2.33 13.34 -3.32
C GLY A 166 -1.85 14.67 -3.91
N SER A 167 -1.93 15.75 -3.13
CA SER A 167 -1.43 17.08 -3.56
C SER A 167 0.10 17.13 -3.76
N LEU A 168 0.85 16.25 -3.09
CA LEU A 168 2.31 16.18 -3.19
C LEU A 168 2.80 15.50 -4.46
N PHE A 169 2.17 14.39 -4.83
CA PHE A 169 2.50 13.66 -6.06
C PHE A 169 2.01 14.41 -7.32
N GLY A 170 1.19 15.45 -7.15
CA GLY A 170 0.71 16.34 -8.21
C GLY A 170 1.68 17.44 -8.66
N GLY A 171 2.94 17.46 -8.18
CA GLY A 171 3.99 18.35 -8.71
C GLY A 171 4.63 19.34 -7.74
N ALA A 172 4.73 19.03 -6.44
CA ALA A 172 5.40 19.90 -5.49
C ALA A 172 6.92 20.01 -5.77
N SER A 173 7.41 21.24 -5.94
CA SER A 173 8.85 21.55 -6.14
C SER A 173 9.66 21.35 -4.85
N GLN A 174 10.98 21.16 -4.94
CA GLN A 174 11.87 20.94 -3.77
C GLN A 174 11.77 22.03 -2.69
N THR A 175 11.44 23.27 -3.07
CA THR A 175 11.23 24.41 -2.17
C THR A 175 10.09 24.19 -1.16
N ASN A 176 9.13 23.32 -1.47
CA ASN A 176 7.96 23.05 -0.62
C ASN A 176 8.23 21.97 0.43
N ARG A 177 9.41 21.33 0.46
CA ARG A 177 9.67 20.19 1.35
C ARG A 177 9.71 20.60 2.83
N ALA A 178 10.36 21.70 3.17
CA ALA A 178 10.45 22.15 4.56
C ALA A 178 9.08 22.60 5.11
N GLU A 179 8.32 23.34 4.30
CA GLU A 179 6.94 23.77 4.64
C GLU A 179 6.01 22.57 4.78
N LEU A 180 6.13 21.59 3.88
CA LEU A 180 5.37 20.35 3.94
C LEU A 180 5.66 19.58 5.23
N THR A 181 6.94 19.42 5.55
CA THR A 181 7.37 18.74 6.76
C THR A 181 6.81 19.41 8.01
N ALA A 182 6.84 20.75 8.06
CA ALA A 182 6.23 21.52 9.14
C ALA A 182 4.70 21.33 9.19
N ALA A 183 4.02 21.30 8.05
CA ALA A 183 2.58 21.06 7.98
C ALA A 183 2.21 19.66 8.48
N MET A 184 2.95 18.62 8.08
CA MET A 184 2.72 17.24 8.56
C MET A 184 2.96 17.11 10.06
N ALA A 185 3.99 17.76 10.60
CA ALA A 185 4.24 17.77 12.04
C ALA A 185 3.12 18.51 12.81
N ALA A 186 2.62 19.63 12.27
CA ALA A 186 1.51 20.36 12.86
C ALA A 186 0.21 19.54 12.84
N ASP A 187 -0.07 18.83 11.75
CA ASP A 187 -1.23 17.92 11.64
C ASP A 187 -1.14 16.78 12.64
N GLN A 188 0.03 16.14 12.73
CA GLN A 188 0.25 15.05 13.67
C GLN A 188 0.03 15.53 15.11
N LYS A 189 0.56 16.72 15.45
CA LYS A 189 0.34 17.30 16.77
C LYS A 189 -1.14 17.60 17.02
N ALA A 190 -1.83 18.22 16.06
CA ALA A 190 -3.25 18.54 16.20
C ALA A 190 -4.09 17.26 16.38
N PHE A 191 -3.76 16.20 15.65
CA PHE A 191 -4.40 14.90 15.81
C PHE A 191 -4.11 14.28 17.19
N ASP A 192 -2.86 14.29 17.63
CA ASP A 192 -2.45 13.80 18.94
C ASP A 192 -3.20 14.54 20.07
N ASP A 193 -3.33 15.87 19.97
CA ASP A 193 -4.10 16.69 20.92
C ASP A 193 -5.61 16.31 20.89
N GLN A 194 -6.20 16.13 19.69
CA GLN A 194 -7.60 15.71 19.56
C GLN A 194 -7.88 14.32 20.14
N VAL A 195 -6.98 13.36 19.92
CA VAL A 195 -7.11 12.01 20.50
C VAL A 195 -6.97 12.09 22.01
N LYS A 196 -6.03 12.88 22.51
CA LYS A 196 -5.81 13.09 23.94
C LYS A 196 -7.02 13.73 24.62
N ASP A 197 -7.62 14.76 24.00
CA ASP A 197 -8.84 15.39 24.51
C ASP A 197 -10.03 14.41 24.52
N PHE A 198 -10.12 13.55 23.51
CA PHE A 198 -11.20 12.56 23.41
C PHE A 198 -11.05 11.39 24.42
N LEU A 199 -9.82 10.88 24.58
CA LEU A 199 -9.55 9.69 25.41
C LEU A 199 -9.21 10.03 26.86
N GLY A 200 -8.69 11.22 27.12
CA GLY A 200 -8.02 11.58 28.38
C GLY A 200 -6.58 11.04 28.44
N GLU A 201 -5.78 11.57 29.38
CA GLU A 201 -4.35 11.28 29.52
C GLU A 201 -4.04 9.78 29.64
N ASP A 202 -4.74 9.07 30.54
CA ASP A 202 -4.46 7.67 30.86
C ASP A 202 -4.66 6.75 29.65
N ARG A 203 -5.76 6.96 28.90
CA ARG A 203 -6.10 6.17 27.71
C ARG A 203 -5.29 6.57 26.49
N TYR A 204 -4.86 7.84 26.42
CA TYR A 204 -3.98 8.32 25.36
C TYR A 204 -2.62 7.59 25.36
N SER A 205 -2.04 7.30 26.52
CA SER A 205 -0.81 6.51 26.60
C SER A 205 -0.97 5.11 25.99
N SER A 206 -2.09 4.44 26.27
CA SER A 206 -2.41 3.14 25.66
C SER A 206 -2.62 3.24 24.15
N PHE A 207 -3.22 4.33 23.67
CA PHE A 207 -3.33 4.59 22.23
C PHE A 207 -1.96 4.76 21.57
N LYS A 208 -1.04 5.52 22.18
CA LYS A 208 0.31 5.72 21.63
C LYS A 208 1.10 4.43 21.55
N ASP A 209 1.06 3.60 22.60
CA ASP A 209 1.70 2.28 22.58
C ASP A 209 1.14 1.39 21.46
N TYR A 210 -0.18 1.48 21.24
CA TYR A 210 -0.86 0.75 20.17
C TYR A 210 -0.44 1.21 18.77
N GLN A 211 -0.31 2.53 18.56
CA GLN A 211 0.12 3.11 17.29
C GLN A 211 1.47 2.56 16.82
N GLU A 212 2.40 2.30 17.74
CA GLU A 212 3.73 1.76 17.38
C GLU A 212 3.66 0.42 16.62
N THR A 213 2.60 -0.35 16.82
CA THR A 213 2.41 -1.68 16.20
C THR A 213 1.32 -1.71 15.15
N VAL A 214 0.65 -0.59 14.88
CA VAL A 214 -0.55 -0.57 14.02
C VAL A 214 -0.23 -1.01 12.58
N GLY A 215 0.94 -0.62 12.07
CA GLY A 215 1.41 -1.03 10.75
C GLY A 215 1.68 -2.53 10.67
N ASP A 216 2.37 -3.07 11.68
CA ASP A 216 2.66 -4.51 11.76
C ASP A 216 1.37 -5.33 11.94
N ARG A 217 0.42 -4.80 12.70
CA ARG A 217 -0.90 -5.40 12.90
C ARG A 217 -1.70 -5.44 11.61
N ALA A 218 -1.66 -4.36 10.81
CA ALA A 218 -2.28 -4.34 9.50
C ALA A 218 -1.65 -5.40 8.57
N GLN A 219 -0.32 -5.55 8.60
CA GLN A 219 0.38 -6.58 7.80
C GLN A 219 0.01 -8.00 8.23
N LEU A 220 -0.02 -8.30 9.53
CA LEU A 220 -0.40 -9.61 10.02
C LEU A 220 -1.88 -9.93 9.77
N ASN A 221 -2.76 -8.91 9.82
CA ASN A 221 -4.16 -9.06 9.44
C ASN A 221 -4.31 -9.35 7.93
N MET A 222 -3.51 -8.71 7.08
CA MET A 222 -3.46 -9.01 5.65
C MET A 222 -2.97 -10.43 5.41
N TYR A 223 -1.91 -10.87 6.11
CA TYR A 223 -1.45 -12.25 6.06
C TYR A 223 -2.56 -13.23 6.48
N ARG A 224 -3.25 -12.95 7.59
CA ARG A 224 -4.40 -13.76 8.04
C ARG A 224 -5.44 -13.85 6.93
N GLN A 225 -5.88 -12.73 6.35
CA GLN A 225 -6.87 -12.69 5.27
C GLN A 225 -6.45 -13.50 4.03
N GLN A 226 -5.18 -13.41 3.62
CA GLN A 226 -4.65 -14.18 2.49
C GLN A 226 -4.62 -15.69 2.73
N ASN A 227 -4.56 -16.10 4.00
CA ASN A 227 -4.47 -17.50 4.41
C ASN A 227 -5.76 -17.99 5.09
N ASP A 228 -6.82 -17.17 5.12
CA ASP A 228 -8.08 -17.45 5.83
C ASP A 228 -8.89 -18.55 5.15
N ALA A 229 -8.73 -18.70 3.83
CA ALA A 229 -9.27 -19.81 3.05
C ALA A 229 -8.40 -21.08 3.10
N GLY A 230 -7.24 -21.02 3.77
CA GLY A 230 -6.34 -22.16 3.97
C GLY A 230 -6.62 -22.89 5.30
N GLU A 231 -5.90 -23.99 5.54
CA GLU A 231 -6.07 -24.80 6.76
C GLU A 231 -5.43 -24.17 8.02
N TYR A 232 -4.67 -23.06 7.89
CA TYR A 232 -3.79 -22.58 8.96
C TYR A 232 -3.79 -21.04 9.20
N PRO A 233 -4.94 -20.36 9.36
CA PRO A 233 -4.96 -18.93 9.69
C PRO A 233 -4.31 -18.65 11.06
N LEU A 234 -3.70 -17.48 11.23
CA LEU A 234 -3.19 -17.05 12.54
C LEU A 234 -4.36 -16.72 13.46
N ASN A 235 -4.39 -17.33 14.64
CA ASN A 235 -5.32 -16.90 15.69
C ASN A 235 -4.87 -15.58 16.35
N ASP A 236 -5.74 -14.99 17.18
CA ASP A 236 -5.47 -13.70 17.83
C ASP A 236 -4.25 -13.75 18.77
N LEU A 237 -4.06 -14.86 19.51
CA LEU A 237 -2.92 -15.01 20.40
C LEU A 237 -1.59 -15.03 19.62
N GLN A 238 -1.55 -15.76 18.49
CA GLN A 238 -0.38 -15.81 17.63
C GLN A 238 -0.04 -14.44 17.03
N ILE A 239 -1.05 -13.66 16.64
CA ILE A 239 -0.84 -12.28 16.18
C ILE A 239 -0.22 -11.42 17.28
N GLU A 240 -0.76 -11.41 18.50
CA GLU A 240 -0.19 -10.59 19.58
C GLU A 240 1.24 -11.01 19.94
N GLN A 241 1.53 -12.32 19.94
CA GLN A 241 2.89 -12.82 20.20
C GLN A 241 3.88 -12.42 19.11
N LEU A 242 3.47 -12.47 17.83
CA LEU A 242 4.29 -12.00 16.72
C LEU A 242 4.48 -10.48 16.77
N LEU A 243 3.45 -9.71 17.09
CA LEU A 243 3.54 -8.25 17.23
C LEU A 243 4.53 -7.85 18.32
N ALA A 244 4.47 -8.52 19.48
CA ALA A 244 5.42 -8.30 20.56
C ALA A 244 6.86 -8.60 20.10
N ALA A 245 7.07 -9.71 19.37
CA ALA A 245 8.37 -10.04 18.81
C ALA A 245 8.86 -8.98 17.80
N VAL A 246 8.01 -8.54 16.87
CA VAL A 246 8.37 -7.51 15.89
C VAL A 246 8.72 -6.19 16.57
N LYS A 247 7.90 -5.74 17.53
CA LYS A 247 8.13 -4.49 18.29
C LYS A 247 9.48 -4.53 19.02
N GLU A 248 9.76 -5.62 19.73
CA GLU A 248 11.00 -5.79 20.48
C GLU A 248 12.23 -5.85 19.54
N GLU A 249 12.16 -6.62 18.46
CA GLU A 249 13.28 -6.73 17.51
C GLU A 249 13.52 -5.41 16.77
N LYS A 250 12.48 -4.68 16.36
CA LYS A 250 12.64 -3.33 15.79
C LYS A 250 13.34 -2.41 16.77
N ARG A 251 12.92 -2.39 18.04
CA ARG A 251 13.58 -1.57 19.08
C ARG A 251 15.05 -1.94 19.26
N ASN A 252 15.35 -3.23 19.28
CA ASN A 252 16.72 -3.74 19.41
C ASN A 252 17.59 -3.35 18.21
N VAL A 253 17.08 -3.53 16.99
CA VAL A 253 17.80 -3.18 15.76
C VAL A 253 17.96 -1.67 15.61
N SER A 254 16.95 -0.87 15.95
CA SER A 254 17.07 0.58 16.01
C SER A 254 18.17 1.02 16.98
N ALA A 255 18.26 0.40 18.16
CA ALA A 255 19.29 0.72 19.15
C ALA A 255 20.71 0.33 18.69
N THR A 256 20.87 -0.79 17.98
CA THR A 256 22.20 -1.27 17.58
C THR A 256 22.68 -0.70 16.25
N MET A 257 21.76 -0.49 15.29
CA MET A 257 22.09 -0.06 13.94
C MET A 257 21.74 1.41 13.71
N GLY A 258 21.00 2.07 14.59
CA GLY A 258 20.52 3.44 14.34
C GLY A 258 19.57 3.49 13.14
N ALA A 259 18.69 2.49 13.04
CA ALA A 259 17.69 2.37 11.99
C ALA A 259 16.37 2.99 12.44
N THR A 260 15.70 3.71 11.53
CA THR A 260 14.38 4.31 11.79
C THR A 260 13.32 3.59 10.98
N PHE A 261 12.46 2.83 11.66
CA PHE A 261 11.35 2.12 11.01
C PHE A 261 10.10 3.01 10.89
N PHE A 262 9.28 2.74 9.88
CA PHE A 262 7.95 3.34 9.74
C PHE A 262 7.02 2.91 10.88
N GLY A 263 6.17 3.82 11.35
CA GLY A 263 5.21 3.58 12.44
C GLY A 263 5.72 3.92 13.85
N ALA A 264 6.97 4.31 14.00
CA ALA A 264 7.45 4.98 15.22
C ALA A 264 7.02 6.46 15.21
N ASP A 265 7.09 7.13 16.37
CA ASP A 265 6.94 8.60 16.54
C ASP A 265 7.90 9.45 15.65
N GLN A 266 8.69 8.79 14.81
CA GLN A 266 9.70 9.33 13.92
C GLN A 266 9.33 9.15 12.44
N GLN A 267 8.04 9.29 12.11
CA GLN A 267 7.53 9.19 10.72
C GLN A 267 8.32 10.09 9.74
N GLN A 268 8.74 11.26 10.21
CA GLN A 268 9.54 12.21 9.45
C GLN A 268 10.97 11.73 9.19
N ALA A 269 11.65 11.18 10.20
CA ALA A 269 12.98 10.62 10.02
C ALA A 269 12.96 9.33 9.18
N ALA A 270 11.87 8.54 9.25
CA ALA A 270 11.67 7.39 8.36
C ALA A 270 11.50 7.83 6.90
N MET A 271 10.75 8.92 6.66
CA MET A 271 10.63 9.54 5.34
C MET A 271 11.97 10.07 4.82
N ASP A 272 12.72 10.81 5.64
CA ASP A 272 14.04 11.33 5.27
C ASP A 272 15.04 10.20 4.98
N ALA A 273 14.99 9.11 5.75
CA ALA A 273 15.79 7.91 5.52
C ALA A 273 15.48 7.24 4.18
N MET A 274 14.24 7.28 3.71
CA MET A 274 13.84 6.70 2.42
C MET A 274 14.37 7.51 1.23
N LEU A 275 14.62 8.80 1.41
CA LEU A 275 15.07 9.72 0.36
C LEU A 275 16.58 9.66 0.12
N SER A 276 17.38 9.21 1.09
CA SER A 276 18.83 9.02 0.90
C SER A 276 19.15 7.58 0.54
N GLU A 277 20.10 7.37 -0.36
CA GLU A 277 20.46 6.03 -0.84
C GLU A 277 21.05 5.17 0.29
N GLU A 278 21.96 5.74 1.06
CA GLU A 278 22.60 5.07 2.21
C GLU A 278 21.59 4.68 3.29
N ASN A 279 20.66 5.58 3.65
CA ASN A 279 19.68 5.27 4.71
C ASN A 279 18.59 4.33 4.21
N ALA A 280 18.23 4.36 2.92
CA ALA A 280 17.27 3.43 2.33
C ALA A 280 17.81 1.99 2.32
N ASP A 281 19.08 1.80 1.94
CA ASP A 281 19.70 0.48 1.96
C ASP A 281 19.89 -0.02 3.40
N LYS A 282 20.28 0.88 4.31
CA LYS A 282 20.34 0.58 5.75
C LYS A 282 18.98 0.18 6.31
N LEU A 283 17.90 0.83 5.89
CA LEU A 283 16.53 0.49 6.30
C LEU A 283 16.14 -0.92 5.82
N ILE A 284 16.44 -1.27 4.56
CA ILE A 284 16.23 -2.62 4.03
C ILE A 284 16.99 -3.66 4.85
N GLN A 285 18.28 -3.46 5.07
CA GLN A 285 19.11 -4.39 5.85
C GLN A 285 18.60 -4.53 7.29
N SER A 286 18.16 -3.43 7.89
CA SER A 286 17.60 -3.44 9.23
C SER A 286 16.29 -4.23 9.28
N GLN A 287 15.42 -4.08 8.28
CA GLN A 287 14.20 -4.86 8.17
C GLN A 287 14.47 -6.35 7.90
N GLU A 288 15.50 -6.69 7.11
CA GLU A 288 15.95 -8.08 6.92
C GLU A 288 16.36 -8.73 8.24
N ILE A 289 17.14 -8.02 9.06
CA ILE A 289 17.58 -8.51 10.37
C ILE A 289 16.41 -8.68 11.32
N VAL A 290 15.48 -7.72 11.35
CA VAL A 290 14.23 -7.84 12.12
C VAL A 290 13.45 -9.08 11.66
N ASN A 291 13.25 -9.26 10.36
CA ASN A 291 12.50 -10.39 9.83
C ASN A 291 13.13 -11.73 10.21
N GLU A 292 14.46 -11.88 10.08
CA GLU A 292 15.17 -13.10 10.47
C GLU A 292 15.00 -13.39 11.96
N ARG A 293 15.19 -12.39 12.84
CA ARG A 293 15.05 -12.58 14.29
C ARG A 293 13.62 -12.90 14.70
N VAL A 294 12.65 -12.22 14.09
CA VAL A 294 11.23 -12.50 14.30
C VAL A 294 10.89 -13.91 13.80
N PHE A 295 11.44 -14.35 12.67
CA PHE A 295 11.25 -15.70 12.16
C PHE A 295 11.80 -16.77 13.12
N GLN A 296 12.96 -16.54 13.75
CA GLN A 296 13.49 -17.44 14.77
C GLN A 296 12.55 -17.52 15.99
N ARG A 297 11.99 -16.40 16.43
CA ARG A 297 11.00 -16.36 17.53
C ARG A 297 9.67 -16.98 17.13
N ALA A 298 9.26 -16.83 15.87
CA ALA A 298 8.01 -17.38 15.35
C ALA A 298 7.99 -18.92 15.40
N ARG A 299 9.16 -19.60 15.45
CA ARG A 299 9.25 -21.07 15.58
C ARG A 299 8.60 -21.63 16.84
N SER A 300 8.50 -20.85 17.92
CA SER A 300 7.80 -21.26 19.15
C SER A 300 6.33 -20.80 19.21
N ILE A 301 5.90 -19.98 18.24
CA ILE A 301 4.57 -19.36 18.18
C ILE A 301 3.69 -20.05 17.12
N LEU A 302 4.31 -20.44 15.99
CA LEU A 302 3.65 -20.93 14.79
C LEU A 302 3.87 -22.43 14.60
N SER A 303 2.88 -23.11 14.01
CA SER A 303 3.08 -24.47 13.50
C SER A 303 4.10 -24.46 12.34
N PRO A 304 4.70 -25.61 11.97
CA PRO A 304 5.63 -25.69 10.84
C PRO A 304 5.04 -25.14 9.53
N ASP A 305 3.77 -25.43 9.24
CA ASP A 305 3.10 -24.97 8.02
C ASP A 305 2.82 -23.46 8.05
N GLN A 306 2.36 -22.95 9.21
CA GLN A 306 2.17 -21.50 9.42
C GLN A 306 3.51 -20.75 9.28
N LEU A 307 4.58 -21.31 9.85
CA LEU A 307 5.91 -20.73 9.79
C LEU A 307 6.43 -20.64 8.35
N GLN A 308 6.21 -21.70 7.54
CA GLN A 308 6.58 -21.70 6.13
C GLN A 308 5.81 -20.64 5.33
N ALA A 309 4.49 -20.54 5.53
CA ALA A 309 3.67 -19.53 4.90
C ALA A 309 4.07 -18.10 5.33
N TYR A 310 4.38 -17.91 6.62
CA TYR A 310 4.83 -16.63 7.16
C TYR A 310 6.19 -16.19 6.59
N ALA A 311 7.16 -17.10 6.41
CA ALA A 311 8.41 -16.81 5.73
C ALA A 311 8.20 -16.33 4.28
N GLY A 312 7.30 -17.00 3.55
CA GLY A 312 6.92 -16.59 2.20
C GLY A 312 6.34 -15.16 2.18
N PHE A 313 5.44 -14.86 3.12
CA PHE A 313 4.85 -13.54 3.27
C PHE A 313 5.89 -12.45 3.58
N GLN A 314 6.78 -12.67 4.55
CA GLN A 314 7.85 -11.72 4.88
C GLN A 314 8.79 -11.47 3.69
N THR A 315 9.14 -12.53 2.95
CA THR A 315 10.00 -12.44 1.77
C THR A 315 9.35 -11.57 0.69
N ASN A 316 8.07 -11.81 0.40
CA ASN A 316 7.32 -11.03 -0.59
C ASN A 316 7.21 -9.55 -0.16
N GLN A 317 6.84 -9.27 1.09
CA GLN A 317 6.76 -7.92 1.64
C GLN A 317 8.08 -7.15 1.48
N LEU A 318 9.21 -7.79 1.80
CA LEU A 318 10.53 -7.19 1.68
C LEU A 318 10.90 -6.90 0.21
N GLN A 319 10.58 -7.82 -0.70
CA GLN A 319 10.77 -7.62 -2.13
C GLN A 319 9.94 -6.44 -2.65
N MET A 320 8.66 -6.37 -2.28
CA MET A 320 7.81 -5.24 -2.65
C MET A 320 8.33 -3.92 -2.10
N MET A 321 8.81 -3.90 -0.85
CA MET A 321 9.41 -2.71 -0.26
C MET A 321 10.68 -2.27 -1.03
N ARG A 322 11.56 -3.21 -1.40
CA ARG A 322 12.76 -2.93 -2.20
C ARG A 322 12.40 -2.36 -3.58
N VAL A 323 11.44 -2.97 -4.27
CA VAL A 323 10.96 -2.50 -5.57
C VAL A 323 10.33 -1.12 -5.45
N GLY A 324 9.46 -0.90 -4.45
CA GLY A 324 8.80 0.36 -4.18
C GLY A 324 9.79 1.50 -3.93
N MET A 325 10.79 1.28 -3.08
CA MET A 325 11.86 2.26 -2.84
C MET A 325 12.68 2.55 -4.10
N THR A 326 13.00 1.53 -4.89
CA THR A 326 13.72 1.72 -6.15
C THR A 326 12.89 2.57 -7.13
N MET A 327 11.58 2.35 -7.20
CA MET A 327 10.67 3.11 -8.07
C MET A 327 10.52 4.56 -7.60
N ILE A 328 10.29 4.77 -6.30
CA ILE A 328 10.21 6.08 -5.65
C ILE A 328 11.50 6.89 -5.90
N ARG A 329 12.66 6.25 -5.79
CA ARG A 329 13.97 6.86 -6.11
C ARG A 329 14.08 7.24 -7.58
N LYS A 330 13.65 6.38 -8.51
CA LYS A 330 13.65 6.70 -9.95
C LYS A 330 12.72 7.86 -10.30
N MET A 331 11.61 8.01 -9.59
CA MET A 331 10.64 9.09 -9.80
C MET A 331 11.04 10.41 -9.14
N MET A 332 11.74 10.39 -8.00
CA MET A 332 12.16 11.59 -7.27
C MET A 332 13.62 11.99 -7.50
N GLY A 333 14.44 11.11 -8.09
CA GLY A 333 15.77 11.46 -8.55
C GLY A 333 15.70 12.52 -9.64
N PRO A 334 16.73 13.37 -9.79
CA PRO A 334 16.79 14.28 -10.92
C PRO A 334 16.65 13.45 -12.19
N SER A 335 15.69 13.81 -13.05
CA SER A 335 15.62 13.27 -14.40
C SER A 335 17.04 13.33 -14.95
N GLN A 336 17.63 12.19 -15.29
CA GLN A 336 18.91 12.23 -15.98
C GLN A 336 18.67 13.07 -17.23
N SER A 337 19.15 14.31 -17.20
CA SER A 337 19.23 15.18 -18.34
C SER A 337 19.90 14.32 -19.41
N THR A 338 19.14 13.96 -20.43
CA THR A 338 19.69 13.50 -21.69
C THR A 338 20.65 14.60 -22.10
N THR A 339 21.93 14.36 -21.87
CA THR A 339 23.02 15.20 -22.33
C THR A 339 22.86 15.25 -23.84
N ALA A 340 22.24 16.31 -24.33
CA ALA A 340 22.23 16.64 -25.74
C ALA A 340 23.70 16.76 -26.13
N VAL A 341 24.20 15.74 -26.81
CA VAL A 341 25.48 15.80 -27.50
C VAL A 341 25.32 16.91 -28.54
N GLN A 342 25.85 18.09 -28.22
CA GLN A 342 26.03 19.15 -29.19
C GLN A 342 26.94 18.61 -30.30
N PRO A 343 26.54 18.71 -31.58
CA PRO A 343 27.48 18.50 -32.67
C PRO A 343 28.47 19.67 -32.65
N ASN A 344 29.76 19.34 -32.57
CA ASN A 344 30.87 20.29 -32.63
C ASN A 344 30.88 21.00 -34.01
N PRO A 345 31.35 22.26 -34.10
CA PRO A 345 31.21 23.11 -35.29
C PRO A 345 32.01 22.65 -36.51
#